data_AF-A0A7V9Q4J2-F1
#
_entry.id   AF-A0A7V9Q4J2-F1
#
_cell.length_a   1.000
_cell.length_b   1.000
_cell.length_c   1.000
_cell.angle_alpha   90.00
_cell.angle_beta   90.00
_cell.angle_gamma   90.00
#
_symmetry.space_group_name_H-M   'P 1'
#
loop_
_entity.id
_entity.type
_entity.pdbx_description
1 polymer ?
#
loop_
_entity_poly.entity_id
_entity_poly.type
_entity_poly.pdbx_seq_one_letter_code
_entity_poly.pdbx_strand_id
1 'polypeptide(L)'
;MNFGPWELIIILVILLLLFGSTRLPQLAKGMGKSIKEFKRGVSEGDEEDRQLESARQRELRPGESTRLHEDELSADKFSLNKPR
;
A
#
# COMPACT_ATOMS: atom_id res chain seq x y z
N MET A 1 -8.29 27.22 32.91
CA MET A 1 -6.81 27.20 32.91
C MET A 1 -6.40 26.72 31.54
N ASN A 2 -6.10 27.64 30.63
CA ASN A 2 -5.75 27.28 29.26
C ASN A 2 -4.24 27.28 29.18
N PHE A 3 -3.64 26.09 29.02
CA PHE A 3 -2.25 25.98 28.62
C PHE A 3 -2.13 26.60 27.23
N GLY A 4 -1.70 27.85 27.21
CA GLY A 4 -1.52 28.61 26.01
C GLY A 4 -0.21 28.24 25.33
N PRO A 5 -0.02 28.67 24.07
CA PRO A 5 1.26 28.57 23.39
C PRO A 5 2.41 29.19 24.20
N TRP A 6 2.11 30.12 25.12
CA TRP A 6 3.09 30.74 26.01
C TRP A 6 3.68 29.79 27.05
N GLU A 7 2.88 28.95 27.73
CA GLU A 7 3.43 27.93 28.64
C GLU A 7 4.28 26.89 27.90
N LEU A 8 3.86 26.47 26.71
CA LEU A 8 4.63 25.54 25.87
C LEU A 8 6.01 26.11 25.49
N ILE A 9 6.08 27.39 25.16
CA ILE A 9 7.36 28.07 24.86
C ILE A 9 8.26 28.09 26.10
N ILE A 10 7.72 28.41 27.29
CA ILE A 10 8.51 28.40 28.53
C ILE A 10 9.08 27.02 28.83
N ILE A 11 8.27 25.96 28.71
CA ILE A 11 8.72 24.58 28.90
C ILE A 11 9.80 24.22 27.88
N LEU A 12 9.62 24.60 26.61
CA LEU A 12 10.60 24.37 25.56
C LEU A 12 11.94 25.06 25.87
N VAL A 13 11.90 26.31 26.35
CA VAL A 13 13.10 27.06 26.76
C VAL A 13 13.82 26.37 27.91
N ILE A 14 13.09 25.90 28.93
CA ILE A 14 13.69 25.16 30.06
C ILE A 14 14.37 23.87 29.55
N LEU A 15 13.70 23.11 28.68
CA LEU A 15 14.29 21.91 28.08
C LEU A 15 15.52 22.22 27.22
N LEU A 16 15.49 23.33 26.47
CA LEU A 16 16.64 23.81 25.71
C LEU A 16 17.80 24.23 26.60
N LEU A 17 17.56 24.77 27.80
CA LEU A 17 18.61 25.10 28.76
C LEU A 17 19.21 23.85 29.41
N LEU A 18 18.40 22.84 29.73
CA LEU A 18 18.85 21.58 30.35
C LEU A 18 19.61 20.69 29.36
N PHE A 19 19.04 20.49 28.17
CA PHE A 19 19.60 19.58 27.15
C PHE A 19 20.48 20.31 26.13
N GLY A 20 20.35 21.63 25.99
CA GLY A 20 21.04 22.42 24.97
C GLY A 20 20.31 22.44 23.62
N SER A 21 20.56 23.48 22.82
CA SER A 21 20.00 23.65 21.47
C SER A 21 20.44 22.57 20.47
N THR A 22 21.50 21.83 20.78
CA THR A 22 22.04 20.80 19.88
C THR A 22 21.46 19.41 20.14
N ARG A 23 21.16 19.04 21.39
CA ARG A 23 20.78 17.65 21.74
C ARG A 23 19.35 17.30 21.36
N LEU A 24 18.39 18.19 21.64
CA LEU A 24 16.98 18.04 21.27
C LEU A 24 16.78 17.76 19.76
N PRO A 25 17.28 18.60 18.84
CA PRO A 25 17.13 18.33 17.41
C PRO A 25 17.95 17.14 16.93
N GLN A 26 19.08 16.83 17.58
CA GLN A 26 19.89 15.66 17.22
C GLN A 26 19.15 14.35 17.56
N LEU A 27 18.51 14.28 18.73
CA LEU A 27 17.63 13.17 19.12
C LEU A 27 16.39 13.08 18.22
N ALA A 28 15.73 14.21 17.95
CA ALA A 28 14.56 14.25 17.07
C ALA A 28 14.89 13.80 15.64
N LYS A 29 16.06 14.17 15.10
CA LYS A 29 16.53 13.71 13.78
C LYS A 29 16.73 12.19 13.74
N GLY A 30 17.32 11.60 14.79
CA GLY A 30 17.50 10.15 14.88
C GLY A 30 16.16 9.42 14.96
N MET A 31 15.32 9.82 15.92
CA MET A 31 14.01 9.22 16.15
C MET A 31 13.06 9.40 14.93
N GLY A 32 13.09 10.57 14.29
CA GLY A 32 12.29 10.86 13.10
C GLY A 32 12.67 10.01 11.90
N LYS A 33 13.96 9.69 11.71
CA LYS A 33 14.40 8.74 10.68
C LYS A 33 13.85 7.34 10.96
N SER A 34 13.97 6.85 12.20
CA SER A 34 13.45 5.53 12.57
C SER A 34 11.93 5.42 12.36
N ILE A 35 11.17 6.43 12.78
CA ILE A 35 9.71 6.48 12.58
C ILE A 35 9.36 6.54 11.09
N LYS A 36 10.12 7.30 10.30
CA LYS A 36 9.91 7.41 8.85
C LYS A 36 10.12 6.08 8.14
N GLU A 37 11.24 5.41 8.41
CA GLU A 37 11.53 4.10 7.81
C GLU A 37 10.54 3.03 8.30
N PHE A 38 10.14 3.08 9.59
CA PHE A 38 9.11 2.19 10.12
C PHE A 38 7.77 2.37 9.40
N LYS A 39 7.30 3.61 9.25
CA LYS A 39 6.05 3.91 8.53
C LYS A 39 6.13 3.45 7.07
N ARG A 40 7.28 3.65 6.42
CA ARG A 40 7.52 3.22 5.05
C ARG A 40 7.43 1.70 4.91
N GLY A 41 8.12 0.94 5.77
CA GLY A 41 8.06 -0.52 5.76
C GLY A 41 6.66 -1.07 6.03
N VAL A 42 5.88 -0.44 6.92
CA VAL A 42 4.48 -0.82 7.17
C VAL A 42 3.60 -0.56 5.94
N SER A 43 3.74 0.60 5.29
CA SER A 43 2.96 0.91 4.08
C SER A 43 3.35 0.03 2.89
N GLU A 44 4.64 -0.27 2.70
CA GLU A 44 5.11 -1.19 1.65
C GLU A 44 4.57 -2.61 1.90
N GLY A 45 4.56 -3.09 3.15
CA GLY A 45 3.96 -4.40 3.50
C GLY A 45 2.46 -4.48 3.22
N ASP A 46 1.69 -3.45 3.58
CA ASP A 46 0.25 -3.38 3.27
C ASP A 46 -0.04 -3.40 1.75
N GLU A 47 0.85 -2.81 0.93
CA GLU A 47 0.73 -2.82 -0.52
C GLU A 47 1.10 -4.18 -1.13
N GLU A 48 2.14 -4.84 -0.62
CA GLU A 48 2.54 -6.19 -1.02
C GLU A 48 1.45 -7.22 -0.71
N ASP A 49 0.85 -7.16 0.48
CA ASP A 49 -0.23 -8.06 0.89
C ASP A 49 -1.46 -7.91 -0.04
N ARG A 50 -1.84 -6.68 -0.41
CA ARG A 50 -2.93 -6.43 -1.37
C ARG A 50 -2.63 -6.96 -2.76
N GLN A 51 -1.38 -6.85 -3.22
CA GLN A 51 -0.97 -7.39 -4.51
C GLN A 51 -0.97 -8.92 -4.52
N LEU A 52 -0.51 -9.55 -3.43
CA LEU A 52 -0.56 -10.99 -3.22
C LEU A 52 -1.99 -11.52 -3.17
N GLU A 53 -2.91 -10.84 -2.47
CA GLU A 53 -4.33 -11.18 -2.46
C GLU A 53 -4.96 -11.06 -3.85
N SER A 54 -4.65 -9.99 -4.59
CA SER A 54 -5.14 -9.77 -5.96
C SER A 54 -4.63 -10.84 -6.94
N ALA A 55 -3.38 -11.28 -6.77
CA ALA A 55 -2.79 -12.36 -7.58
C ALA A 55 -3.42 -13.72 -7.24
N ARG A 56 -3.59 -14.03 -5.94
CA ARG A 56 -4.27 -15.26 -5.50
C ARG A 56 -5.72 -15.33 -5.95
N GLN A 57 -6.43 -14.20 -5.93
CA GLN A 57 -7.83 -14.15 -6.36
C GLN A 57 -7.99 -14.31 -7.88
N ARG A 58 -6.97 -13.95 -8.67
CA ARG A 58 -6.92 -14.26 -10.11
C ARG A 58 -6.63 -15.73 -10.38
N GLU A 59 -5.80 -16.37 -9.57
CA GLU A 59 -5.47 -17.79 -9.71
C GLU A 59 -6.61 -18.73 -9.25
N LEU A 60 -7.40 -18.30 -8.26
CA LEU A 60 -8.58 -19.03 -7.75
C LEU A 60 -9.85 -18.88 -8.61
N ARG A 61 -9.80 -18.18 -9.76
CA ARG A 61 -10.86 -18.18 -10.79
C ARG A 61 -10.44 -19.05 -12.01
N PRO A 62 -10.40 -20.39 -11.90
CA PRO A 62 -10.25 -21.25 -13.07
C PRO A 62 -11.61 -21.30 -13.78
N GLY A 63 -11.86 -20.42 -14.75
CA GLY A 63 -13.19 -20.50 -15.40
C GLY A 63 -13.59 -19.59 -16.54
N GLU A 64 -12.72 -18.76 -17.15
CA GLU A 64 -13.24 -17.77 -18.12
C GLU A 64 -12.44 -17.53 -19.41
N SER A 65 -11.69 -18.50 -19.94
CA SER A 65 -11.05 -18.30 -21.27
C SER A 65 -10.90 -19.53 -22.18
N THR A 66 -11.51 -20.67 -21.87
CA THR A 66 -11.61 -21.81 -22.82
C THR A 66 -12.76 -21.65 -23.83
N ARG A 67 -13.62 -20.63 -23.70
CA ARG A 67 -14.80 -20.44 -24.58
C ARG A 67 -14.60 -19.55 -25.80
N LEU A 68 -13.39 -19.10 -26.10
CA LEU A 68 -13.13 -18.29 -27.30
C LEU A 68 -12.61 -19.11 -28.50
N HIS A 69 -12.71 -20.45 -28.46
CA HIS A 69 -12.23 -21.32 -29.55
C HIS A 69 -13.26 -22.33 -30.06
N GLU A 70 -14.53 -22.28 -29.62
CA GLU A 70 -15.58 -23.22 -30.06
C GLU A 70 -16.67 -22.62 -30.96
N ASP A 71 -16.71 -21.30 -31.17
CA ASP A 71 -17.71 -20.68 -32.06
C ASP A 71 -17.28 -20.55 -33.53
N GLU A 72 -15.99 -20.72 -33.87
CA GLU A 72 -15.53 -20.59 -35.26
C GLU A 72 -15.59 -21.90 -36.06
N LEU A 73 -15.62 -23.07 -35.39
CA LEU A 73 -15.64 -24.38 -36.07
C LEU A 73 -17.07 -24.93 -36.31
N SER A 74 -18.11 -24.26 -35.80
CA SER A 74 -19.51 -24.68 -35.99
C SER A 74 -20.18 -24.02 -37.20
N ALA A 75 -19.57 -22.99 -37.81
CA ALA A 75 -20.10 -22.34 -39.02
C ALA A 75 -19.77 -23.14 -40.30
N ASP A 76 -18.70 -23.93 -40.31
CA ASP A 76 -18.23 -24.63 -41.51
C ASP A 76 -18.93 -25.98 -41.75
N LYS A 77 -19.35 -26.69 -40.69
CA LYS A 77 -20.04 -28.00 -40.82
C LYS A 77 -21.55 -27.92 -41.08
N PHE A 78 -22.16 -26.74 -40.94
CA PHE A 78 -23.59 -26.56 -41.23
C PHE A 78 -23.86 -26.25 -42.73
N SER A 79 -22.85 -25.93 -43.53
CA SER A 79 -23.02 -25.61 -44.97
C SER A 79 -22.83 -26.82 -45.91
N LEU A 80 -22.39 -27.98 -45.40
CA LEU A 80 -22.15 -29.19 -46.22
C LEU A 80 -23.20 -30.31 -46.07
N ASN A 81 -24.32 -30.06 -45.39
CA ASN A 81 -25.46 -30.97 -45.38
C ASN A 81 -26.68 -30.34 -46.08
N LYS A 82 -26.68 -30.37 -47.41
CA LYS A 82 -27.88 -30.19 -48.22
C LYS A 82 -28.44 -31.59 -48.56
N PRO A 83 -29.47 -32.06 -47.87
CA PRO A 83 -30.17 -33.27 -48.28
C PRO A 83 -31.02 -32.97 -49.53
N ARG A 84 -30.56 -33.56 -50.65
CA ARG A 84 -31.22 -33.72 -51.96
C ARG A 84 -31.36 -32.48 -52.84
#